data_AF-A0A925BVN8-F1
#
_entry.id   AF-A0A925BVN8-F1
#
_cell.length_a   1.000
_cell.length_b   1.000
_cell.length_c   1.000
_cell.angle_alpha   90.00
_cell.angle_beta   90.00
_cell.angle_gamma   90.00
#
_symmetry.space_group_name_H-M   'P 1'
#
loop_
_entity.id
_entity.type
_entity.pdbx_description
1 polymer ?
#
loop_
_entity_poly.entity_id
_entity_poly.type
_entity_poly.pdbx_seq_one_letter_code
_entity_poly.pdbx_strand_id
1 'polypeptide(L)'
;MKKTVVLFLAFLFTAIFNYSSGRSTGDPIKPDEPNGITTLVINADVTVVLVNNEKATLQAAGGKHFTQLVTLKKSGDTVVIGSTKNRNLKGSGIVYVPANQLRNIQVNSGANVRSLFPLRIPKLDVVVNGACTLAISNIGELNIAETKAYLIDKSTKVSQLPAGVL
;
A
#
# COMPACT_ATOMS: atom_id res chain seq x y z
N MET A 1 -46.15 16.95 47.58
CA MET A 1 -46.39 17.87 46.44
C MET A 1 -45.32 17.53 45.39
N LYS A 2 -45.69 16.98 44.22
CA LYS A 2 -45.66 17.62 42.87
C LYS A 2 -44.24 18.12 42.51
N LYS A 3 -43.52 17.75 41.43
CA LYS A 3 -43.76 17.10 40.12
C LYS A 3 -42.39 16.71 39.49
N THR A 4 -42.37 15.60 38.76
CA THR A 4 -41.73 15.29 37.45
C THR A 4 -40.71 16.30 36.82
N VAL A 5 -39.47 15.93 36.41
CA VAL A 5 -38.97 15.30 35.13
C VAL A 5 -38.18 16.30 34.22
N VAL A 6 -36.91 15.96 33.95
CA VAL A 6 -36.06 16.03 32.71
C VAL A 6 -36.14 17.24 31.75
N LEU A 7 -34.98 17.87 31.44
CA LEU A 7 -34.48 18.26 30.08
C LEU A 7 -33.05 18.86 30.17
N PHE A 8 -31.97 18.14 29.84
CA PHE A 8 -31.19 18.12 28.58
C PHE A 8 -30.54 19.44 28.09
N LEU A 9 -29.21 19.36 27.91
CA LEU A 9 -28.36 19.90 26.82
C LEU A 9 -28.35 21.40 26.51
N ALA A 10 -27.22 22.05 26.81
CA ALA A 10 -26.41 22.87 25.88
C ALA A 10 -25.28 23.55 26.69
N PHE A 11 -24.17 23.90 26.05
CA PHE A 11 -22.96 24.53 26.60
C PHE A 11 -21.82 23.60 27.02
N LEU A 12 -21.38 22.77 26.08
CA LEU A 12 -19.99 22.28 26.02
C LEU A 12 -19.37 22.77 24.70
N PHE A 13 -19.24 24.09 24.56
CA PHE A 13 -18.53 24.74 23.47
C PHE A 13 -17.86 25.99 24.01
N THR A 14 -16.64 25.84 24.53
CA THR A 14 -15.56 26.83 24.45
C THR A 14 -14.41 26.37 25.36
N ALA A 15 -13.48 25.58 24.82
CA ALA A 15 -12.07 25.60 25.22
C ALA A 15 -11.29 24.51 24.50
N ILE A 16 -10.95 24.72 23.22
CA ILE A 16 -9.71 24.14 22.69
C ILE A 16 -9.01 25.19 21.81
N PHE A 17 -8.09 25.90 22.47
CA PHE A 17 -6.76 26.26 22.02
C PHE A 17 -6.52 26.74 20.57
N ASN A 18 -6.11 28.00 20.51
CA ASN A 18 -5.22 28.54 19.49
C ASN A 18 -3.93 27.70 19.35
N TYR A 19 -3.62 27.27 18.13
CA TYR A 19 -2.26 27.01 17.64
C TYR A 19 -2.23 27.52 16.19
N SER A 20 -1.75 28.74 15.98
CA SER A 20 -0.37 29.03 15.54
C SER A 20 0.00 28.38 14.19
N SER A 21 0.10 29.24 13.19
CA SER A 21 1.02 29.25 12.03
C SER A 21 1.60 27.94 11.49
N GLY A 22 1.35 27.67 10.20
CA GLY A 22 2.10 26.68 9.43
C GLY A 22 1.76 26.72 7.95
N ARG A 23 2.69 27.26 7.15
CA ARG A 23 2.72 27.24 5.67
C ARG A 23 2.26 25.89 5.09
N SER A 24 1.33 25.96 4.12
CA SER A 24 1.18 25.08 2.95
C SER A 24 1.87 23.72 3.07
N THR A 25 1.37 22.85 3.94
CA THR A 25 1.63 21.42 3.87
C THR A 25 0.73 20.89 2.77
N GLY A 26 1.32 20.34 1.71
CA GLY A 26 0.61 19.75 0.59
C GLY A 26 -0.55 18.88 1.09
N ASP A 27 -1.72 19.13 0.53
CA ASP A 27 -2.95 18.46 0.91
C ASP A 27 -2.73 16.93 0.96
N PRO A 28 -3.28 16.22 1.96
CA PRO A 28 -3.44 14.78 1.83
C PRO A 28 -4.19 14.54 0.52
N ILE A 29 -3.62 13.72 -0.37
CA ILE A 29 -4.28 13.32 -1.61
C ILE A 29 -5.65 12.77 -1.21
N LYS A 30 -6.72 13.55 -1.45
CA LYS A 30 -8.08 13.06 -1.33
C LYS A 30 -8.20 11.93 -2.35
N PRO A 31 -8.51 10.70 -1.93
CA PRO A 31 -8.73 9.63 -2.88
C PRO A 31 -10.03 9.97 -3.61
N ASP A 32 -9.91 10.39 -4.87
CA ASP A 32 -11.04 10.32 -5.79
C ASP A 32 -11.57 8.87 -5.79
N GLU A 33 -12.90 8.77 -5.75
CA GLU A 33 -13.84 7.65 -5.87
C GLU A 33 -13.36 6.36 -6.61
N PRO A 34 -14.07 5.22 -6.46
CA PRO A 34 -13.52 3.88 -6.29
C PRO A 34 -13.03 3.22 -7.58
N ASN A 35 -12.09 3.83 -8.29
CA ASN A 35 -11.24 3.11 -9.22
C ASN A 35 -10.11 2.50 -8.42
N GLY A 36 -10.26 1.23 -8.03
CA GLY A 36 -9.21 0.51 -7.32
C GLY A 36 -7.98 0.30 -8.20
N ILE A 37 -6.89 -0.10 -7.55
CA ILE A 37 -5.58 -0.22 -8.17
C ILE A 37 -5.49 -1.62 -8.79
N THR A 38 -5.38 -1.69 -10.12
CA THR A 38 -5.17 -2.96 -10.85
C THR A 38 -3.71 -3.16 -11.21
N THR A 39 -2.96 -2.07 -11.38
CA THR A 39 -1.57 -2.09 -11.85
C THR A 39 -0.68 -1.29 -10.91
N LEU A 40 0.38 -1.92 -10.44
CA LEU A 40 1.40 -1.31 -9.58
C LEU A 40 2.75 -1.31 -10.29
N VAL A 41 3.36 -0.13 -10.43
CA VAL A 41 4.70 0.03 -10.99
C VAL A 41 5.63 0.60 -9.92
N ILE A 42 6.74 -0.07 -9.66
CA ILE A 42 7.70 0.27 -8.62
C ILE A 42 9.03 0.65 -9.27
N ASN A 43 9.34 1.94 -9.27
CA ASN A 43 10.53 2.54 -9.88
C ASN A 43 11.51 3.12 -8.84
N ALA A 44 11.35 2.77 -7.56
CA ALA A 44 12.17 3.27 -6.47
C ALA A 44 12.63 2.15 -5.52
N ASP A 45 13.80 2.33 -4.91
CA ASP A 45 14.36 1.39 -3.93
C ASP A 45 13.67 1.58 -2.58
N VAL A 46 12.44 1.10 -2.45
CA VAL A 46 11.59 1.28 -1.26
C VAL A 46 11.10 -0.06 -0.72
N THR A 47 10.58 -0.04 0.51
CA THR A 47 9.80 -1.16 1.05
C THR A 47 8.33 -0.96 0.72
N VAL A 48 7.71 -1.93 0.07
CA VAL A 48 6.28 -1.94 -0.30
C VAL A 48 5.59 -3.09 0.43
N VAL A 49 4.47 -2.76 1.08
CA VAL A 49 3.61 -3.72 1.76
C VAL A 49 2.24 -3.76 1.06
N LEU A 50 1.93 -4.92 0.48
CA LEU A 50 0.64 -5.22 -0.13
C LEU A 50 -0.36 -5.60 0.96
N VAL A 51 -1.49 -4.91 1.00
CA VAL A 51 -2.52 -5.07 2.05
C VAL A 51 -3.80 -5.61 1.42
N ASN A 52 -4.27 -6.76 1.93
CA ASN A 52 -5.55 -7.36 1.56
C ASN A 52 -6.68 -6.77 2.44
N ASN A 53 -7.11 -5.55 2.15
CA ASN A 53 -8.19 -4.85 2.86
C ASN A 53 -8.89 -3.85 1.93
N GLU A 54 -10.20 -3.94 1.77
CA GLU A 54 -11.00 -3.05 0.90
C GLU A 54 -11.02 -1.59 1.36
N LYS A 55 -10.77 -1.37 2.66
CA LYS A 55 -10.68 -0.03 3.25
C LYS A 55 -9.25 0.51 3.29
N ALA A 56 -8.26 -0.26 2.82
CA ALA A 56 -6.88 0.23 2.78
C ALA A 56 -6.73 1.31 1.71
N THR A 57 -6.02 2.37 2.05
CA THR A 57 -5.65 3.44 1.14
C THR A 57 -4.18 3.33 0.78
N LEU A 58 -3.82 3.84 -0.39
CA LEU A 58 -2.43 4.01 -0.77
C LEU A 58 -1.77 5.02 0.18
N GLN A 59 -0.73 4.61 0.90
CA GLN A 59 -0.09 5.48 1.90
C GLN A 59 1.42 5.27 1.95
N ALA A 60 2.18 6.35 2.08
CA ALA A 60 3.59 6.32 2.46
C ALA A 60 3.74 6.66 3.95
N ALA A 61 4.37 5.78 4.72
CA ALA A 61 4.66 5.96 6.14
C ALA A 61 6.17 5.92 6.38
N GLY A 62 6.71 6.94 7.03
CA GLY A 62 8.13 7.05 7.33
C GLY A 62 8.50 8.43 7.84
N GLY A 63 9.80 8.64 8.10
CA GLY A 63 10.29 9.96 8.52
C GLY A 63 10.15 11.01 7.43
N LYS A 64 10.27 12.30 7.80
CA LYS A 64 10.14 13.44 6.88
C LYS A 64 11.00 13.32 5.61
N HIS A 65 12.22 12.79 5.74
CA HIS A 65 13.10 12.56 4.60
C HIS A 65 12.53 11.55 3.60
N PHE A 66 11.88 10.49 4.08
CA PHE A 66 11.26 9.48 3.21
C PHE A 66 10.06 10.07 2.47
N THR A 67 9.15 10.74 3.18
CA THR A 67 7.92 11.29 2.60
C THR A 67 8.18 12.41 1.61
N GLN A 68 9.29 13.14 1.75
CA GLN A 68 9.72 14.16 0.78
C GLN A 68 10.35 13.58 -0.51
N LEU A 69 10.90 12.36 -0.43
CA LEU A 69 11.58 11.74 -1.56
C LEU A 69 10.69 10.78 -2.32
N VAL A 70 9.84 10.01 -1.63
CA VAL A 70 8.89 9.10 -2.27
C VAL A 70 7.82 9.89 -3.03
N THR A 71 7.55 9.46 -4.26
CA THR A 71 6.46 9.99 -5.08
C THR A 71 5.45 8.90 -5.35
N LEU A 72 4.17 9.19 -5.13
CA LEU A 72 3.06 8.32 -5.47
C LEU A 72 2.23 9.01 -6.54
N LYS A 73 2.17 8.43 -7.74
CA LYS A 73 1.38 8.98 -8.86
C LYS A 73 0.32 7.96 -9.26
N LYS A 74 -0.95 8.37 -9.26
CA LYS A 74 -2.07 7.56 -9.75
C LYS A 74 -2.52 8.13 -11.10
N SER A 75 -2.69 7.25 -12.09
CA SER A 75 -3.26 7.58 -13.40
C SER A 75 -4.21 6.46 -13.79
N GLY A 76 -5.52 6.73 -13.75
CA GLY A 76 -6.53 5.68 -13.89
C GLY A 76 -6.42 4.63 -12.78
N ASP A 77 -6.31 3.36 -13.17
CA ASP A 77 -6.16 2.20 -12.29
C ASP A 77 -4.69 1.83 -11.98
N THR A 78 -3.75 2.63 -12.49
CA THR A 78 -2.32 2.41 -12.36
C THR A 78 -1.71 3.32 -11.31
N VAL A 79 -0.91 2.75 -10.41
CA VAL A 79 -0.10 3.48 -9.43
C VAL A 79 1.37 3.29 -9.71
N VAL A 80 2.09 4.41 -9.76
CA VAL A 80 3.54 4.44 -9.90
C VAL A 80 4.17 4.92 -8.59
N ILE A 81 4.98 4.07 -7.98
CA ILE A 81 5.84 4.41 -6.85
C ILE A 81 7.21 4.80 -7.39
N GLY A 82 7.61 6.05 -7.16
CA GLY A 82 8.88 6.60 -7.60
C GLY A 82 9.63 7.29 -6.46
N SER A 83 10.78 7.87 -6.80
CA SER A 83 11.56 8.71 -5.91
C SER A 83 12.08 9.93 -6.67
N THR A 84 12.11 11.09 -6.04
CA THR A 84 12.68 12.32 -6.61
C THR A 84 14.20 12.26 -6.73
N LYS A 85 14.86 11.34 -6.00
CA LYS A 85 16.30 11.10 -6.05
C LYS A 85 16.60 9.61 -6.13
N ASN A 86 17.63 9.23 -6.89
CA ASN A 86 18.09 7.85 -6.94
C ASN A 86 18.84 7.50 -5.63
N ARG A 87 18.11 7.02 -4.63
CA ARG A 87 18.62 6.63 -3.31
C ARG A 87 17.89 5.39 -2.81
N ASN A 88 18.61 4.58 -2.02
CA ASN A 88 18.02 3.47 -1.28
C ASN A 88 17.20 4.01 -0.10
N LEU A 89 15.88 3.77 -0.13
CA LEU A 89 14.90 4.21 0.87
C LEU A 89 14.27 3.02 1.62
N LYS A 90 14.74 1.79 1.40
CA LYS A 90 14.17 0.57 1.99
C LYS A 90 14.09 0.58 3.52
N GLY A 91 15.05 1.24 4.18
CA GLY A 91 15.10 1.37 5.64
C GLY A 91 14.48 2.67 6.20
N SER A 92 14.00 3.57 5.35
CA SER A 92 13.54 4.90 5.77
C SER A 92 12.01 5.01 5.91
N GLY A 93 11.27 4.04 5.37
CA GLY A 93 9.82 4.03 5.39
C GLY A 93 9.23 2.86 4.60
N ILE A 94 7.90 2.82 4.57
CA ILE A 94 7.08 1.79 3.95
C ILE A 94 6.00 2.45 3.11
N VAL A 95 5.75 1.92 1.90
CA VAL A 95 4.57 2.24 1.10
C VAL A 95 3.56 1.11 1.24
N TYR A 96 2.40 1.42 1.81
CA TYR A 96 1.27 0.51 1.89
C TYR A 96 0.39 0.65 0.65
N VAL A 97 0.11 -0.47 -0.02
CA VAL A 97 -0.68 -0.51 -1.25
C VAL A 97 -1.86 -1.47 -1.06
N PRO A 98 -3.12 -1.04 -1.27
CA PRO A 98 -4.25 -1.95 -1.29
C PRO A 98 -4.15 -2.89 -2.50
N ALA A 99 -4.26 -4.19 -2.24
CA ALA A 99 -3.92 -5.22 -3.21
C ALA A 99 -5.12 -6.03 -3.74
N ASN A 100 -6.33 -5.81 -3.22
CA ASN A 100 -7.48 -6.69 -3.48
C ASN A 100 -7.87 -6.80 -4.96
N GLN A 101 -7.52 -5.79 -5.76
CA GLN A 101 -7.84 -5.71 -7.18
C GLN A 101 -6.60 -5.72 -8.07
N LEU A 102 -5.40 -5.89 -7.49
CA LEU A 102 -4.17 -5.96 -8.26
C LEU A 102 -4.22 -7.15 -9.21
N ARG A 103 -3.79 -6.91 -10.45
CA ARG A 103 -3.60 -7.91 -11.50
C ARG A 103 -2.16 -7.91 -11.95
N ASN A 104 -1.51 -6.76 -11.95
CA ASN A 104 -0.15 -6.58 -12.46
C ASN A 104 0.73 -5.85 -11.44
N ILE A 105 1.92 -6.37 -11.20
CA ILE A 105 2.98 -5.70 -10.44
C ILE A 105 4.24 -5.68 -11.30
N GLN A 106 4.81 -4.50 -11.53
CA GLN A 106 6.09 -4.34 -12.21
C GLN A 106 7.11 -3.74 -11.25
N VAL A 107 8.24 -4.43 -11.07
CA VAL A 107 9.33 -3.99 -10.19
C VAL A 107 10.56 -3.69 -11.01
N ASN A 108 10.85 -2.40 -11.18
CA ASN A 108 11.94 -1.88 -12.01
C ASN A 108 13.16 -1.41 -11.19
N SER A 109 13.13 -1.62 -9.88
CA SER A 109 14.12 -1.11 -8.93
C SER A 109 14.56 -2.19 -7.95
N GLY A 110 15.51 -1.87 -7.07
CA GLY A 110 15.93 -2.74 -5.98
C GLY A 110 15.00 -2.71 -4.78
N ALA A 111 13.68 -2.76 -5.01
CA ALA A 111 12.64 -2.67 -3.97
C ALA A 111 12.55 -3.94 -3.11
N ASN A 112 11.95 -3.80 -1.92
CA ASN A 112 11.49 -4.92 -1.10
C ASN A 112 9.96 -4.95 -1.14
N VAL A 113 9.37 -5.95 -1.80
CA VAL A 113 7.91 -6.07 -1.92
C VAL A 113 7.44 -7.26 -1.12
N ARG A 114 6.49 -7.06 -0.21
CA ARG A 114 5.91 -8.14 0.58
C ARG A 114 4.41 -8.01 0.74
N SER A 115 3.72 -9.13 0.87
CA SER A 115 2.32 -9.14 1.33
C SER A 115 2.25 -9.17 2.85
N LEU A 116 1.37 -8.39 3.46
CA LEU A 116 1.13 -8.43 4.91
C LEU A 116 0.46 -9.75 5.33
N PHE A 117 -0.50 -10.21 4.51
CA PHE A 117 -1.23 -11.46 4.65
C PHE A 117 -1.39 -12.09 3.27
N PRO A 118 -1.79 -13.38 3.16
CA PRO A 118 -2.13 -13.97 1.88
C PRO A 118 -3.16 -13.11 1.13
N LEU A 119 -2.81 -12.71 -0.10
CA LEU A 119 -3.68 -12.02 -1.02
C LEU A 119 -4.72 -13.00 -1.58
N ARG A 120 -5.89 -12.51 -2.01
CA ARG A 120 -6.94 -13.33 -2.64
C ARG A 120 -7.19 -12.83 -4.06
N ILE A 121 -6.19 -13.00 -4.92
CA ILE A 121 -6.23 -12.51 -6.29
C ILE A 121 -6.25 -13.73 -7.21
N PRO A 122 -7.30 -13.92 -8.03
CA PRO A 122 -7.41 -15.10 -8.90
C PRO A 122 -6.20 -15.30 -9.82
N LYS A 123 -5.70 -14.20 -10.38
CA LYS A 123 -4.50 -14.16 -11.21
C LYS A 123 -3.70 -12.89 -10.95
N LEU A 124 -2.48 -13.05 -10.47
CA LEU A 124 -1.52 -11.98 -10.23
C LEU A 124 -0.28 -12.20 -11.09
N ASP A 125 -0.01 -11.26 -11.98
CA ASP A 125 1.16 -11.25 -12.84
C ASP A 125 2.20 -10.28 -12.26
N VAL A 126 3.42 -10.75 -12.05
CA VAL A 126 4.53 -9.99 -11.47
C VAL A 126 5.71 -10.01 -12.44
N VAL A 127 6.17 -8.83 -12.84
CA VAL A 127 7.33 -8.65 -13.72
C VAL A 127 8.49 -8.05 -12.95
N VAL A 128 9.62 -8.74 -12.92
CA VAL A 128 10.84 -8.33 -12.21
C VAL A 128 11.90 -7.88 -13.21
N ASN A 129 12.30 -6.62 -13.10
CA ASN A 129 13.26 -5.96 -13.99
C ASN A 129 14.50 -5.43 -13.25
N GLY A 130 14.58 -5.62 -11.93
CA GLY A 130 15.68 -5.15 -11.08
C GLY A 130 16.01 -6.13 -9.95
N ALA A 131 17.12 -5.86 -9.26
CA ALA A 131 17.60 -6.67 -8.13
C ALA A 131 16.76 -6.43 -6.86
N CYS A 132 15.56 -7.01 -6.83
CA CYS A 132 14.56 -6.80 -5.78
C CYS A 132 14.39 -8.03 -4.88
N THR A 133 13.75 -7.84 -3.72
CA THR A 133 13.29 -8.94 -2.88
C THR A 133 11.76 -9.02 -2.95
N LEU A 134 11.23 -10.18 -3.33
CA LEU A 134 9.80 -10.45 -3.37
C LEU A 134 9.40 -11.51 -2.32
N ALA A 135 8.44 -11.16 -1.48
CA ALA A 135 7.82 -12.06 -0.50
C ALA A 135 6.29 -11.91 -0.56
N ILE A 136 5.69 -12.39 -1.66
CA ILE A 136 4.25 -12.28 -1.93
C ILE A 136 3.60 -13.64 -1.71
N SER A 137 2.60 -13.69 -0.83
CA SER A 137 1.69 -14.82 -0.66
C SER A 137 0.37 -14.51 -1.34
N ASN A 138 -0.07 -15.37 -2.27
CA ASN A 138 -1.34 -15.23 -2.98
C ASN A 138 -2.13 -16.56 -2.94
N ILE A 139 -3.44 -16.45 -2.76
CA ILE A 139 -4.42 -17.52 -2.91
C ILE A 139 -5.03 -17.34 -4.31
N GLY A 140 -4.42 -18.00 -5.29
CA GLY A 140 -4.72 -17.89 -6.71
C GLY A 140 -3.45 -18.10 -7.53
N GLU A 141 -3.52 -17.87 -8.83
CA GLU A 141 -2.36 -17.97 -9.72
C GLU A 141 -1.39 -16.81 -9.47
N LEU A 142 -0.11 -17.11 -9.35
CA LEU A 142 0.98 -16.15 -9.24
C LEU A 142 2.00 -16.42 -10.34
N ASN A 143 1.97 -15.60 -11.38
CA ASN A 143 2.92 -15.67 -12.48
C ASN A 143 4.04 -14.68 -12.22
N ILE A 144 5.28 -15.16 -12.24
CA ILE A 144 6.46 -14.31 -12.06
C ILE A 144 7.29 -14.43 -13.33
N ALA A 145 7.46 -13.32 -14.03
CA ALA A 145 8.30 -13.20 -15.22
C ALA A 145 9.50 -12.30 -14.92
N GLU A 146 10.66 -12.69 -15.42
CA GLU A 146 11.88 -11.90 -15.34
C GLU A 146 12.29 -11.44 -16.73
N THR A 147 12.73 -10.19 -16.84
CA THR A 147 13.15 -9.64 -18.14
C THR A 147 14.68 -9.55 -18.24
N LYS A 148 15.42 -9.89 -17.18
CA LYS A 148 16.89 -9.94 -17.12
C LYS A 148 17.34 -11.14 -16.29
N ALA A 149 18.55 -11.64 -16.54
CA ALA A 149 19.15 -12.83 -15.92
C ALA A 149 19.42 -12.66 -14.41
N TYR A 150 18.37 -12.62 -13.60
CA TYR A 150 18.44 -12.71 -12.15
C TYR A 150 18.15 -14.16 -11.74
N LEU A 151 18.75 -14.62 -10.63
CA LEU A 151 18.49 -15.96 -10.11
C LEU A 151 17.35 -15.88 -9.11
N ILE A 152 16.20 -16.52 -9.40
CA ILE A 152 15.11 -16.67 -8.42
C ILE A 152 15.46 -17.81 -7.46
N ASP A 153 15.72 -17.48 -6.20
CA ASP A 153 15.65 -18.46 -5.12
C ASP A 153 14.17 -18.66 -4.73
N LYS A 154 13.44 -19.45 -5.51
CA LYS A 154 11.99 -19.62 -5.39
C LYS A 154 11.64 -20.70 -4.37
N SER A 155 11.39 -20.33 -3.12
CA SER A 155 10.70 -21.24 -2.18
C SER A 155 9.18 -21.14 -2.36
N THR A 156 8.60 -21.92 -3.28
CA THR A 156 7.14 -22.00 -3.42
C THR A 156 6.61 -23.09 -2.50
N LYS A 157 6.04 -22.72 -1.34
CA LYS A 157 5.20 -23.66 -0.59
C LYS A 157 3.78 -23.60 -1.17
N VAL A 158 3.48 -24.51 -2.10
CA VAL A 158 2.10 -24.73 -2.56
C VAL A 158 1.40 -25.61 -1.52
N SER A 159 0.59 -25.01 -0.66
CA SER A 159 -0.34 -25.78 0.18
C SER A 159 -1.48 -26.28 -0.69
N GLN A 160 -1.37 -27.49 -1.23
CA GLN A 160 -2.52 -28.20 -1.77
C GLN A 160 -3.42 -28.55 -0.58
N LEU A 161 -4.54 -27.84 -0.42
CA LEU A 161 -5.62 -28.31 0.44
C LEU A 161 -6.21 -29.55 -0.25
N PRO A 162 -6.18 -30.75 0.38
CA PRO A 162 -6.83 -31.91 -0.21
C PRO A 162 -8.33 -31.60 -0.33
N ALA A 163 -8.86 -31.74 -1.55
CA ALA A 163 -10.29 -31.68 -1.81
C ALA A 163 -10.94 -32.92 -1.17
N GLY A 164 -11.31 -32.85 0.10
CA GLY A 164 -11.85 -34.02 0.80
C GLY A 164 -12.18 -33.87 2.27
N VAL A 165 -12.48 -32.67 2.80
CA VAL A 165 -13.09 -32.55 4.13
C VAL A 165 -14.24 -31.52 4.05
N LEU A 166 -15.39 -32.03 3.61
CA LEU A 166 -16.71 -31.52 3.97
C LEU A 166 -17.35 -32.56 4.90
#